data_AF-A0A2E5BRW3-F1
#
_entry.id   AF-A0A2E5BRW3-F1
#
_cell.length_a   1.000
_cell.length_b   1.000
_cell.length_c   1.000
_cell.angle_alpha   90.00
_cell.angle_beta   90.00
_cell.angle_gamma   90.00
#
_symmetry.space_group_name_H-M   'P 1'
#
loop_
_entity.id
_entity.type
_entity.pdbx_description
1 polymer ?
#
loop_
_entity_poly.entity_id
_entity_poly.type
_entity_poly.pdbx_seq_one_letter_code
_entity_poly.pdbx_strand_id
1 'polypeptide(L)'
;MLWLSGAAFAAEFSGRYEGIGTSTGMRLTLQEAEGRVVGRFDTGRGEPYSLNGRRTGEAAQGSVERGEQSYFFHVERRPLGLQFLLIPHGADGGPDVAGATDYSFVQQGLQLPEPSQYKAAPPRGVPVDIIDFIDGFRDWSPADMARVYAGLDDRYRELILLFDHAAAEMLWRVCTIKPPSADFTQADLARLLERQGTNCADYLAAVDGARKDGLLGEFVRKANFQFELIRETVKCDRNQSPDTKCADVGAMTSPLMLRWRRAVDLMIALGGGHEAVTGTRAVEAPVPASRAAAPSVATNAAPDALTPDEDAPVPLAPLRGSLVGVDTAPVPSDVEMEWDGPLPRGRPGGRPGGQADAQMRGQSGDASLPVTQQVDRDVVPDTQEGRSGAVMAPVSDRPFPRARPGRY
;
A
#
# COMPACT_ATOMS: atom_id res chain seq x y z
N MET A 1 -9.67 43.01 -29.82
CA MET A 1 -8.70 41.90 -29.87
C MET A 1 -8.54 41.36 -28.46
N LEU A 2 -9.36 40.37 -28.09
CA LEU A 2 -9.23 39.60 -26.85
C LEU A 2 -8.42 38.36 -27.18
N TRP A 3 -7.30 38.17 -26.50
CA TRP A 3 -6.55 36.93 -26.53
C TRP A 3 -7.29 35.90 -25.68
N LEU A 4 -7.78 34.86 -26.34
CA LEU A 4 -8.05 33.55 -25.75
C LEU A 4 -6.81 32.67 -25.94
N SER A 5 -6.76 31.60 -25.15
CA SER A 5 -5.81 30.45 -25.16
C SER A 5 -4.72 30.55 -24.09
N GLY A 6 -4.62 29.64 -23.12
CA GLY A 6 -5.43 28.45 -22.86
C GLY A 6 -5.03 27.90 -21.49
N ALA A 7 -5.98 27.30 -20.78
CA ALA A 7 -5.66 26.48 -19.63
C ALA A 7 -4.86 25.27 -20.13
N ALA A 8 -3.55 25.28 -19.89
CA ALA A 8 -2.74 24.09 -20.03
C ALA A 8 -3.21 23.11 -18.96
N PHE A 9 -4.04 22.13 -19.36
CA PHE A 9 -4.18 20.91 -18.58
C PHE A 9 -2.77 20.35 -18.41
N ALA A 10 -2.29 20.29 -17.17
CA ALA A 10 -1.01 19.68 -16.85
C ALA A 10 -1.00 18.28 -17.47
N ALA A 11 -0.04 18.01 -18.35
CA ALA A 11 0.05 16.75 -19.05
C ALA A 11 0.30 15.63 -18.02
N GLU A 12 -0.71 14.81 -17.75
CA GLU A 12 -0.81 13.97 -16.55
C GLU A 12 0.19 12.81 -16.49
N PHE A 13 0.67 12.34 -17.65
CA PHE A 13 1.75 11.37 -17.73
C PHE A 13 3.13 12.01 -17.96
N SER A 14 3.22 13.32 -18.15
CA SER A 14 4.49 13.95 -18.50
C SER A 14 5.42 14.02 -17.30
N GLY A 15 6.61 13.47 -17.44
CA GLY A 15 7.59 13.48 -16.37
C GLY A 15 8.77 12.55 -16.61
N ARG A 16 9.72 12.65 -15.69
CA ARG A 16 10.78 11.66 -15.51
C ARG A 16 10.45 10.83 -14.30
N TYR A 17 10.68 9.53 -14.39
CA TYR A 17 10.34 8.59 -13.35
C TYR A 17 11.50 7.63 -13.11
N GLU A 18 11.72 7.29 -11.85
CA GLU A 18 12.78 6.40 -11.37
C GLU A 18 12.18 5.08 -10.90
N GLY A 19 12.76 3.97 -11.35
CA GLY A 19 12.24 2.65 -11.06
C GLY A 19 12.50 2.22 -9.61
N ILE A 20 11.52 1.53 -9.03
CA ILE A 20 11.57 1.01 -7.66
C ILE A 20 11.37 -0.51 -7.63
N GLY A 21 11.77 -1.15 -6.53
CA GLY A 21 11.64 -2.59 -6.36
C GLY A 21 12.38 -3.36 -7.45
N THR A 22 11.67 -4.16 -8.24
CA THR A 22 12.22 -4.90 -9.39
C THR A 22 12.71 -4.00 -10.53
N SER A 23 12.32 -2.72 -10.52
CA SER A 23 12.69 -1.72 -11.54
C SER A 23 13.86 -0.84 -11.09
N THR A 24 14.49 -1.13 -9.95
CA THR A 24 15.59 -0.31 -9.41
C THR A 24 16.72 -0.16 -10.44
N GLY A 25 17.14 1.10 -10.69
CA GLY A 25 18.14 1.44 -11.70
C GLY A 25 17.58 1.68 -13.11
N MET A 26 16.29 1.44 -13.32
CA MET A 26 15.59 1.76 -14.57
C MET A 26 15.02 3.18 -14.53
N ARG A 27 14.80 3.78 -15.70
CA ARG A 27 14.18 5.12 -15.83
C ARG A 27 13.12 5.13 -16.91
N LEU A 28 12.04 5.84 -16.65
CA LEU A 28 10.97 6.08 -17.63
C LEU A 28 10.82 7.59 -17.82
N THR A 29 10.86 8.06 -19.05
CA THR A 29 10.56 9.46 -19.38
C THR A 29 9.39 9.48 -20.33
N LEU A 30 8.33 10.21 -19.98
CA LEU A 30 7.12 10.33 -20.77
C LEU A 30 6.83 11.80 -21.06
N GLN A 31 6.26 12.04 -22.23
CA GLN A 31 5.70 13.31 -22.65
C GLN A 31 4.33 13.03 -23.26
N GLU A 32 3.33 13.73 -22.74
CA GLU A 32 1.96 13.69 -23.24
C GLU A 32 1.64 15.01 -23.94
N ALA A 33 1.17 14.90 -25.18
CA ALA A 33 0.69 16.03 -25.96
C ALA A 33 -0.48 15.56 -26.82
N GLU A 34 -1.60 16.28 -26.76
CA GLU A 34 -2.79 16.01 -27.59
C GLU A 34 -3.30 14.56 -27.50
N GLY A 35 -3.24 13.97 -26.30
CA GLY A 35 -3.66 12.58 -26.05
C GLY A 35 -2.70 11.50 -26.60
N ARG A 36 -1.57 11.91 -27.18
CA ARG A 36 -0.45 11.02 -27.52
C ARG A 36 0.53 10.98 -26.36
N VAL A 37 1.01 9.78 -26.03
CA VAL A 37 2.02 9.56 -24.99
C VAL A 37 3.25 8.96 -25.65
N VAL A 38 4.34 9.71 -25.65
CA VAL A 38 5.63 9.29 -26.21
C VAL A 38 6.70 9.32 -25.14
N GLY A 39 7.76 8.53 -25.29
CA GLY A 39 8.75 8.46 -24.23
C GLY A 39 9.95 7.57 -24.50
N ARG A 40 10.74 7.39 -23.45
CA ARG A 40 11.89 6.48 -23.41
C ARG A 40 11.87 5.65 -22.14
N PHE A 41 12.10 4.35 -22.27
CA PHE A 41 12.26 3.41 -21.18
C PHE A 41 13.69 2.87 -21.18
N ASP A 42 14.46 3.30 -20.20
CA ASP A 42 15.84 2.88 -19.97
C ASP A 42 15.85 1.78 -18.91
N THR A 43 16.25 0.57 -19.31
CA THR A 43 16.36 -0.59 -18.39
C THR A 43 17.63 -0.55 -17.53
N GLY A 44 18.47 0.49 -17.69
CA GLY A 44 19.81 0.56 -17.11
C GLY A 44 20.83 -0.34 -17.81
N ARG A 45 20.44 -1.02 -18.91
CA ARG A 45 21.29 -1.93 -19.68
C ARG A 45 21.05 -1.80 -21.18
N GLY A 46 22.09 -1.39 -21.90
CA GLY A 46 22.05 -1.20 -23.34
C GLY A 46 21.28 0.05 -23.75
N GLU A 47 20.88 0.11 -25.01
CA GLU A 47 20.07 1.22 -25.52
C GLU A 47 18.67 1.21 -24.91
N PRO A 48 18.10 2.40 -24.61
CA PRO A 48 16.75 2.53 -24.10
C PRO A 48 15.73 2.25 -25.21
N TYR A 49 14.56 1.78 -24.81
CA TYR A 49 13.42 1.63 -25.70
C TYR A 49 12.75 2.98 -25.97
N SER A 50 12.22 3.12 -27.17
CA SER A 50 11.31 4.20 -27.55
C SER A 50 9.86 3.79 -27.29
N LEU A 51 9.04 4.70 -26.78
CA LEU A 51 7.63 4.48 -26.50
C LEU A 51 6.79 5.36 -27.41
N ASN A 52 5.74 4.76 -27.97
CA ASN A 52 4.76 5.47 -28.74
C ASN A 52 3.37 4.90 -28.50
N GLY A 53 2.52 5.69 -27.87
CA GLY A 53 1.17 5.27 -27.53
C GLY A 53 0.19 6.43 -27.47
N ARG A 54 -1.01 6.10 -27.00
CA ARG A 54 -2.11 7.04 -26.85
C ARG A 54 -2.79 6.81 -25.52
N ARG A 55 -3.43 7.87 -25.04
CA ARG A 55 -4.26 7.81 -23.85
C ARG A 55 -5.55 7.03 -24.14
N THR A 56 -5.92 6.18 -23.20
CA THR A 56 -7.13 5.35 -23.20
C THR A 56 -7.76 5.47 -21.81
N GLY A 57 -8.63 6.47 -21.62
CA GLY A 57 -9.20 6.79 -20.30
C GLY A 57 -8.14 7.30 -19.32
N GLU A 58 -7.99 6.60 -18.19
CA GLU A 58 -7.00 6.89 -17.13
C GLU A 58 -5.63 6.21 -17.37
N ALA A 59 -5.46 5.51 -18.49
CA ALA A 59 -4.24 4.79 -18.84
C ALA A 59 -3.65 5.28 -20.17
N ALA A 60 -2.44 4.83 -20.48
CA ALA A 60 -1.83 4.98 -21.79
C ALA A 60 -1.34 3.63 -22.32
N GLN A 61 -1.57 3.36 -23.61
CA GLN A 61 -1.23 2.10 -24.25
C GLN A 61 -0.55 2.34 -25.60
N GLY A 62 0.34 1.45 -26.01
CA GLY A 62 1.05 1.58 -27.29
C GLY A 62 2.15 0.55 -27.50
N SER A 63 3.14 0.90 -28.31
CA SER A 63 4.31 0.07 -28.58
C SER A 63 5.58 0.60 -27.89
N VAL A 64 6.46 -0.34 -27.57
CA VAL A 64 7.80 -0.12 -27.03
C VAL A 64 8.79 -0.80 -27.96
N GLU A 65 9.73 -0.05 -28.51
CA GLU A 65 10.59 -0.53 -29.59
C GLU A 65 12.06 -0.23 -29.33
N ARG A 66 12.92 -1.21 -29.61
CA ARG A 66 14.39 -1.10 -29.59
C ARG A 66 15.01 -2.01 -30.64
N GLY A 67 15.53 -1.40 -31.71
CA GLY A 67 16.05 -2.16 -32.85
C GLY A 67 14.94 -3.06 -33.42
N GLU A 68 15.17 -4.37 -33.46
CA GLU A 68 14.18 -5.35 -33.94
C GLU A 68 13.24 -5.87 -32.83
N GLN A 69 13.46 -5.45 -31.57
CA GLN A 69 12.59 -5.86 -30.46
C GLN A 69 11.40 -4.90 -30.35
N SER A 70 10.19 -5.45 -30.38
CA SER A 70 8.95 -4.73 -30.11
C SER A 70 8.16 -5.42 -28.99
N TYR A 71 7.48 -4.60 -28.20
CA TYR A 71 6.55 -5.01 -27.14
C TYR A 71 5.34 -4.08 -27.19
N PHE A 72 4.23 -4.51 -26.60
CA PHE A 72 3.17 -3.60 -26.20
C PHE A 72 3.47 -3.03 -24.81
N PHE A 73 2.87 -1.90 -24.49
CA PHE A 73 2.84 -1.41 -23.12
C PHE A 73 1.46 -0.97 -22.66
N HIS A 74 1.30 -0.97 -21.35
CA HIS A 74 0.21 -0.33 -20.64
C HIS A 74 0.76 0.46 -19.45
N VAL A 75 0.37 1.72 -19.31
CA VAL A 75 0.76 2.60 -18.20
C VAL A 75 -0.46 3.09 -17.46
N GLU A 76 -0.43 2.96 -16.15
CA GLU A 76 -1.43 3.52 -15.25
C GLU A 76 -0.80 4.43 -14.22
N ARG A 77 -1.54 5.47 -13.83
CA ARG A 77 -1.13 6.34 -12.74
C ARG A 77 -1.30 5.66 -11.39
N ARG A 78 -0.37 5.94 -10.49
CA ARG A 78 -0.41 5.60 -9.07
C ARG A 78 -0.15 6.87 -8.25
N PRO A 79 -0.57 6.93 -6.97
CA PRO A 79 -0.42 8.14 -6.14
C PRO A 79 1.00 8.73 -6.09
N LEU A 80 2.05 7.91 -6.23
CA LEU A 80 3.45 8.34 -6.16
C LEU A 80 4.22 8.20 -7.50
N GLY A 81 3.54 7.82 -8.59
CA GLY A 81 4.19 7.59 -9.88
C GLY A 81 3.36 6.76 -10.85
N LEU A 82 3.96 5.74 -11.46
CA LEU A 82 3.38 4.96 -12.54
C LEU A 82 3.57 3.45 -12.32
N GLN A 83 2.57 2.69 -12.73
CA GLN A 83 2.72 1.27 -13.02
C GLN A 83 2.87 1.10 -14.54
N PHE A 84 3.92 0.42 -14.96
CA PHE A 84 4.28 0.23 -16.37
C PHE A 84 4.37 -1.27 -16.65
N LEU A 85 3.49 -1.77 -17.52
CA LEU A 85 3.50 -3.16 -17.98
C LEU A 85 4.20 -3.22 -19.33
N LEU A 86 5.21 -4.07 -19.45
CA LEU A 86 5.81 -4.45 -20.72
C LEU A 86 5.23 -5.80 -21.15
N ILE A 87 4.56 -5.84 -22.30
CA ILE A 87 3.76 -6.98 -22.71
C ILE A 87 4.37 -7.57 -24.01
N PRO A 88 4.85 -8.82 -23.99
CA PRO A 88 5.38 -9.46 -25.19
C PRO A 88 4.29 -9.71 -26.25
N HIS A 89 4.72 -9.97 -27.48
CA HIS A 89 3.82 -10.47 -28.52
C HIS A 89 3.51 -11.95 -28.28
N GLY A 90 2.24 -12.32 -28.37
CA GLY A 90 1.77 -13.68 -28.43
C GLY A 90 1.99 -14.32 -29.79
N ALA A 91 1.66 -15.61 -29.90
CA ALA A 91 1.81 -16.39 -31.13
C ALA A 91 0.95 -15.88 -32.29
N ASP A 92 -0.12 -15.16 -32.00
CA ASP A 92 -1.02 -14.50 -32.95
C ASP A 92 -0.60 -13.07 -33.31
N GLY A 93 0.51 -12.57 -32.73
CA GLY A 93 1.00 -11.20 -32.88
C GLY A 93 0.30 -10.18 -31.97
N GLY A 94 -0.72 -10.61 -31.21
CA GLY A 94 -1.41 -9.80 -30.21
C GLY A 94 -0.63 -9.68 -28.90
N PRO A 95 -1.13 -8.93 -27.90
CA PRO A 95 -0.49 -8.82 -26.60
C PRO A 95 -0.64 -10.11 -25.78
N ASP A 96 0.48 -10.72 -25.38
CA ASP A 96 0.51 -11.81 -24.40
C ASP A 96 0.56 -11.24 -22.98
N VAL A 97 -0.62 -10.97 -22.43
CA VAL A 97 -0.77 -10.39 -21.08
C VAL A 97 -0.27 -11.33 -19.98
N ALA A 98 -0.30 -12.66 -20.19
CA ALA A 98 0.20 -13.61 -19.19
C ALA A 98 1.73 -13.56 -19.08
N GLY A 99 2.42 -13.22 -20.18
CA GLY A 99 3.86 -12.96 -20.21
C GLY A 99 4.27 -11.53 -19.83
N ALA A 100 3.33 -10.68 -19.40
CA ALA A 100 3.62 -9.29 -19.08
C ALA A 100 4.55 -9.16 -17.87
N THR A 101 5.46 -8.17 -17.94
CA THR A 101 6.34 -7.82 -16.83
C THR A 101 5.92 -6.47 -16.25
N ASP A 102 5.64 -6.46 -14.95
CA ASP A 102 5.30 -5.26 -14.19
C ASP A 102 6.55 -4.52 -13.72
N TYR A 103 6.58 -3.23 -14.01
CA TYR A 103 7.55 -2.28 -13.49
C TYR A 103 6.83 -1.17 -12.73
N SER A 104 7.48 -0.68 -11.68
CA SER A 104 6.96 0.39 -10.84
C SER A 104 7.94 1.55 -10.86
N PHE A 105 7.43 2.74 -11.12
CA PHE A 105 8.21 3.95 -11.17
C PHE A 105 7.62 5.02 -10.27
N VAL A 106 8.46 5.86 -9.69
CA VAL A 106 8.07 7.07 -8.96
C VAL A 106 8.52 8.30 -9.71
N GLN A 107 7.84 9.43 -9.53
CA GLN A 107 8.26 10.66 -10.19
C GLN A 107 9.62 11.14 -9.66
N GLN A 108 10.55 11.43 -10.57
CA GLN A 108 11.88 11.96 -10.23
C GLN A 108 11.75 13.25 -9.42
N GLY A 109 12.48 13.34 -8.31
CA GLY A 109 12.38 14.45 -7.35
C GLY A 109 11.51 14.14 -6.13
N LEU A 110 10.76 13.03 -6.13
CA LEU A 110 10.27 12.42 -4.89
C LEU A 110 11.42 11.65 -4.24
N GLN A 111 11.89 12.10 -3.07
CA GLN A 111 12.81 11.31 -2.26
C GLN A 111 12.10 10.05 -1.79
N LEU A 112 12.46 8.92 -2.40
CA LEU A 112 12.16 7.61 -1.84
C LEU A 112 13.02 7.40 -0.60
N PRO A 113 12.49 6.78 0.47
CA PRO A 113 13.34 6.29 1.54
C PRO A 113 14.42 5.36 0.96
N GLU A 114 15.67 5.53 1.36
CA GLU A 114 16.72 4.58 1.01
C GLU A 114 16.33 3.15 1.44
N PRO A 115 16.72 2.10 0.69
CA PRO A 115 16.52 0.72 1.14
C PRO A 115 17.09 0.59 2.55
N SER A 116 16.25 0.14 3.48
CA SER A 116 16.54 0.23 4.90
C SER A 116 17.83 -0.53 5.22
N GLN A 117 18.85 0.22 5.64
CA GLN A 117 20.00 -0.38 6.28
C GLN A 117 19.49 -1.04 7.55
N TYR A 118 19.80 -2.32 7.75
CA TYR A 118 19.38 -3.08 8.93
C TYR A 118 19.63 -2.25 10.20
N LYS A 119 18.54 -1.76 10.80
CA LYS A 119 18.57 -0.95 12.03
C LYS A 119 18.26 -1.90 13.17
N ALA A 120 19.21 -2.11 14.08
CA ALA A 120 18.92 -2.88 15.30
C ALA A 120 17.75 -2.22 16.06
N ALA A 121 16.89 -3.05 16.67
CA ALA A 121 15.80 -2.53 17.46
C ALA A 121 16.34 -1.76 18.68
N PRO A 122 15.75 -0.61 19.05
CA PRO A 122 16.14 0.12 20.23
C PRO A 122 16.07 -0.75 21.50
N PRO A 123 17.03 -0.62 22.44
CA PRO A 123 17.00 -1.33 23.72
C PRO A 123 15.71 -1.05 24.52
N ARG A 124 15.40 -1.94 25.47
CA ARG A 124 14.23 -1.76 26.34
C ARG A 124 14.35 -0.44 27.14
N GLY A 125 13.23 0.26 27.29
CA GLY A 125 13.17 1.51 28.06
C GLY A 125 13.69 2.75 27.34
N VAL A 126 14.22 2.62 26.11
CA VAL A 126 14.57 3.77 25.28
C VAL A 126 13.30 4.23 24.54
N PRO A 127 12.84 5.48 24.73
CA PRO A 127 11.73 6.03 23.96
C PRO A 127 12.09 6.07 22.48
N VAL A 128 11.13 5.71 21.63
CA VAL A 128 11.31 5.69 20.17
C VAL A 128 10.34 6.68 19.54
N ASP A 129 10.84 7.51 18.63
CA ASP A 129 9.99 8.39 17.84
C ASP A 129 9.12 7.58 16.87
N ILE A 130 7.89 8.03 16.60
CA ILE A 130 7.03 7.34 15.63
C ILE A 130 7.66 7.30 14.22
N ILE A 131 8.41 8.33 13.80
CA ILE A 131 9.08 8.30 12.49
C ILE A 131 10.18 7.24 12.49
N ASP A 132 10.99 7.18 13.54
CA ASP A 132 12.01 6.13 13.72
C ASP A 132 11.42 4.72 13.76
N PHE A 133 10.24 4.57 14.36
CA PHE A 133 9.47 3.33 14.36
C PHE A 133 9.06 2.95 12.94
N ILE A 134 8.40 3.86 12.21
CA ILE A 134 7.94 3.63 10.83
C ILE A 134 9.10 3.24 9.90
N ASP A 135 10.28 3.84 10.11
CA ASP A 135 11.46 3.59 9.30
C ASP A 135 12.09 2.21 9.56
N GLY A 136 11.97 1.68 10.80
CA GLY A 136 12.71 0.49 11.23
C GLY A 136 11.88 -0.77 11.50
N PHE A 137 10.56 -0.65 11.72
CA PHE A 137 9.77 -1.74 12.30
C PHE A 137 9.74 -3.02 11.46
N ARG A 138 10.04 -2.93 10.15
CA ARG A 138 10.06 -4.08 9.25
C ARG A 138 11.34 -4.90 9.31
N ASP A 139 12.43 -4.28 9.75
CA ASP A 139 13.74 -4.91 9.85
C ASP A 139 13.99 -5.54 11.22
N TRP A 140 13.14 -5.19 12.20
CA TRP A 140 13.20 -5.75 13.54
C TRP A 140 12.55 -7.13 13.59
N SER A 141 12.97 -7.92 14.59
CA SER A 141 12.25 -9.15 14.92
C SER A 141 10.80 -8.82 15.29
N PRO A 142 9.83 -9.72 15.04
CA PRO A 142 8.44 -9.46 15.42
C PRO A 142 8.25 -9.16 16.93
N ALA A 143 9.08 -9.76 17.80
CA ALA A 143 9.05 -9.51 19.24
C ALA A 143 9.56 -8.10 19.57
N ASP A 144 10.68 -7.69 18.97
CA ASP A 144 11.20 -6.34 19.14
C ASP A 144 10.26 -5.28 18.59
N MET A 145 9.68 -5.52 17.42
CA MET A 145 8.70 -4.62 16.83
C MET A 145 7.48 -4.45 17.76
N ALA A 146 6.91 -5.55 18.25
CA ALA A 146 5.75 -5.53 19.13
C ALA A 146 6.07 -4.76 20.44
N ARG A 147 7.24 -5.02 21.02
CA ARG A 147 7.73 -4.32 22.20
C ARG A 147 7.89 -2.82 21.97
N VAL A 148 8.51 -2.42 20.86
CA VAL A 148 8.71 -1.00 20.56
C VAL A 148 7.38 -0.32 20.27
N TYR A 149 6.46 -0.97 19.52
CA TYR A 149 5.10 -0.47 19.30
C TYR A 149 4.36 -0.26 20.63
N ALA A 150 4.44 -1.22 21.55
CA ALA A 150 3.85 -1.10 22.89
C ALA A 150 4.48 0.01 23.75
N GLY A 151 5.70 0.43 23.43
CA GLY A 151 6.40 1.53 24.08
C GLY A 151 6.17 2.91 23.43
N LEU A 152 5.47 2.98 22.29
CA LEU A 152 5.10 4.26 21.68
C LEU A 152 4.11 5.02 22.58
N ASP A 153 4.15 6.35 22.47
CA ASP A 153 3.13 7.23 23.06
C ASP A 153 1.73 6.82 22.58
N ASP A 154 0.74 6.89 23.46
CA ASP A 154 -0.64 6.52 23.16
C ASP A 154 -1.17 7.26 21.93
N ARG A 155 -0.86 8.55 21.78
CA ARG A 155 -1.32 9.33 20.61
C ARG A 155 -0.84 8.76 19.28
N TYR A 156 0.34 8.16 19.26
CA TYR A 156 0.98 7.61 18.08
C TYR A 156 0.46 6.21 17.76
N ARG A 157 0.16 5.41 18.77
CA ARG A 157 -0.56 4.15 18.58
C ARG A 157 -1.96 4.39 18.02
N GLU A 158 -2.70 5.32 18.61
CA GLU A 158 -4.04 5.70 18.14
C GLU A 158 -3.99 6.23 16.70
N LEU A 159 -3.00 7.06 16.37
CA LEU A 159 -2.81 7.53 15.00
C LEU A 159 -2.63 6.37 14.02
N ILE A 160 -1.82 5.36 14.33
CA ILE A 160 -1.67 4.16 13.49
C ILE A 160 -3.00 3.41 13.36
N LEU A 161 -3.78 3.30 14.44
CA LEU A 161 -5.07 2.62 14.45
C LEU A 161 -6.15 3.31 13.60
N LEU A 162 -6.00 4.60 13.29
CA LEU A 162 -6.89 5.32 12.38
C LEU A 162 -6.74 4.91 10.91
N PHE A 163 -5.64 4.23 10.55
CA PHE A 163 -5.36 3.78 9.19
C PHE A 163 -5.49 2.26 9.10
N ASP A 164 -6.46 1.77 8.33
CA ASP A 164 -6.87 0.36 8.32
C ASP A 164 -5.75 -0.62 7.92
N HIS A 165 -5.01 -0.37 6.83
CA HIS A 165 -3.92 -1.22 6.39
C HIS A 165 -2.69 -1.11 7.28
N ALA A 166 -2.38 0.08 7.81
CA ALA A 166 -1.29 0.27 8.77
C ALA A 166 -1.56 -0.50 10.07
N ALA A 167 -2.76 -0.34 10.63
CA ALA A 167 -3.22 -1.08 11.81
C ALA A 167 -3.24 -2.60 11.57
N ALA A 168 -3.71 -3.04 10.40
CA ALA A 168 -3.71 -4.43 10.01
C ALA A 168 -2.28 -5.00 9.91
N GLU A 169 -1.32 -4.27 9.35
CA GLU A 169 0.08 -4.74 9.31
C GLU A 169 0.68 -4.86 10.71
N MET A 170 0.41 -3.89 11.58
CA MET A 170 0.83 -3.97 12.99
C MET A 170 0.23 -5.21 13.66
N LEU A 171 -1.08 -5.42 13.52
CA LEU A 171 -1.77 -6.58 14.05
C LEU A 171 -1.19 -7.88 13.52
N TRP A 172 -0.88 -7.96 12.23
CA TRP A 172 -0.36 -9.18 11.61
C TRP A 172 0.95 -9.56 12.27
N ARG A 173 1.89 -8.61 12.34
CA ARG A 173 3.21 -8.84 12.92
C ARG A 173 3.13 -9.14 14.42
N VAL A 174 2.29 -8.41 15.17
CA VAL A 174 2.03 -8.71 16.59
C VAL A 174 1.45 -10.10 16.77
N CYS A 175 0.51 -10.54 15.94
CA CYS A 175 -0.07 -11.88 16.05
C CYS A 175 0.96 -13.00 15.79
N THR A 176 2.01 -12.76 15.00
CA THR A 176 3.06 -13.77 14.75
C THR A 176 3.85 -14.17 16.00
N ILE A 177 3.91 -13.30 17.03
CA ILE A 177 4.57 -13.62 18.30
C ILE A 177 3.66 -14.34 19.30
N LYS A 178 2.42 -14.70 18.89
CA LYS A 178 1.43 -15.41 19.71
C LYS A 178 1.15 -14.70 21.06
N PRO A 179 0.70 -13.43 21.03
CA PRO A 179 0.40 -12.68 22.25
C PRO A 179 -0.83 -13.28 22.98
N PRO A 180 -0.97 -13.06 24.30
CA PRO A 180 -0.11 -12.24 25.15
C PRO A 180 1.27 -12.89 25.40
N SER A 181 2.31 -12.07 25.49
CA SER A 181 3.71 -12.51 25.70
C SER A 181 4.46 -11.55 26.63
N ALA A 182 5.72 -11.85 26.94
CA ALA A 182 6.57 -10.96 27.73
C ALA A 182 6.83 -9.59 27.05
N ASP A 183 6.71 -9.54 25.73
CA ASP A 183 6.96 -8.33 24.92
C ASP A 183 5.66 -7.62 24.51
N PHE A 184 4.49 -8.21 24.77
CA PHE A 184 3.20 -7.64 24.38
C PHE A 184 2.08 -8.09 25.32
N THR A 185 1.55 -7.16 26.12
CA THR A 185 0.60 -7.49 27.18
C THR A 185 -0.79 -7.80 26.64
N GLN A 186 -1.63 -8.44 27.47
CA GLN A 186 -3.04 -8.66 27.13
C GLN A 186 -3.80 -7.33 26.92
N ALA A 187 -3.44 -6.28 27.66
CA ALA A 187 -4.06 -4.96 27.51
C ALA A 187 -3.69 -4.31 26.17
N ASP A 188 -2.42 -4.43 25.74
CA ASP A 188 -1.98 -3.93 24.43
C ASP A 188 -2.64 -4.70 23.28
N LEU A 189 -2.77 -6.02 23.44
CA LEU A 189 -3.50 -6.86 22.49
C LEU A 189 -4.98 -6.47 22.39
N ALA A 190 -5.64 -6.26 23.53
CA ALA A 190 -7.04 -5.84 23.56
C ALA A 190 -7.23 -4.52 22.81
N ARG A 191 -6.36 -3.52 23.02
CA ARG A 191 -6.40 -2.25 22.29
C ARG A 191 -6.25 -2.42 20.78
N LEU A 192 -5.26 -3.22 20.35
CA LEU A 192 -5.02 -3.47 18.93
C LEU A 192 -6.18 -4.22 18.24
N LEU A 193 -6.92 -5.05 18.99
CA LEU A 193 -8.06 -5.82 18.50
C LEU A 193 -9.41 -5.12 18.64
N GLU A 194 -9.53 -4.07 19.47
CA GLU A 194 -10.80 -3.47 19.88
C GLU A 194 -11.69 -3.11 18.69
N ARG A 195 -11.14 -2.42 17.68
CA ARG A 195 -11.87 -2.02 16.47
C ARG A 195 -11.92 -3.09 15.40
N GLN A 196 -11.15 -4.17 15.54
CA GLN A 196 -10.95 -5.18 14.51
C GLN A 196 -12.03 -6.27 14.53
N GLY A 197 -12.65 -6.51 15.69
CA GLY A 197 -13.68 -7.55 15.83
C GLY A 197 -13.21 -8.94 15.39
N THR A 198 -11.92 -9.24 15.58
CA THR A 198 -11.27 -10.49 15.20
C THR A 198 -10.32 -10.96 16.32
N ASN A 199 -9.70 -12.12 16.16
CA ASN A 199 -8.61 -12.60 17.01
C ASN A 199 -7.39 -12.94 16.13
N CYS A 200 -6.25 -13.18 16.78
CA CYS A 200 -5.02 -13.48 16.05
C CYS A 200 -5.08 -14.76 15.21
N ALA A 201 -5.81 -15.79 15.64
CA ALA A 201 -5.90 -17.04 14.89
C ALA A 201 -6.65 -16.83 13.57
N ASP A 202 -7.82 -16.19 13.63
CA ASP A 202 -8.64 -15.90 12.45
C ASP A 202 -7.91 -14.96 11.48
N TYR A 203 -7.25 -13.93 12.03
CA TYR A 203 -6.54 -12.98 11.18
C TYR A 203 -5.32 -13.61 10.50
N LEU A 204 -4.51 -14.41 11.22
CA LEU A 204 -3.38 -15.12 10.62
C LEU A 204 -3.83 -16.10 9.52
N ALA A 205 -4.97 -16.77 9.71
CA ALA A 205 -5.54 -17.62 8.66
C ALA A 205 -5.90 -16.82 7.39
N ALA A 206 -6.47 -15.62 7.55
CA ALA A 206 -6.76 -14.73 6.42
C ALA A 206 -5.48 -14.23 5.73
N VAL A 207 -4.43 -13.90 6.49
CA VAL A 207 -3.12 -13.53 5.92
C VAL A 207 -2.49 -14.67 5.14
N ASP A 208 -2.56 -15.90 5.66
CA ASP A 208 -2.03 -17.08 4.97
C ASP A 208 -2.80 -17.38 3.68
N GLY A 209 -4.11 -17.10 3.64
CA GLY A 209 -4.90 -17.11 2.41
C GLY A 209 -4.37 -16.12 1.38
N ALA A 210 -4.29 -14.84 1.74
CA ALA A 210 -3.76 -13.79 0.86
C ALA A 210 -2.31 -14.04 0.41
N ARG A 211 -1.50 -14.71 1.24
CA ARG A 211 -0.13 -15.13 0.87
C ARG A 211 -0.14 -16.23 -0.19
N LYS A 212 -0.96 -17.27 -0.01
CA LYS A 212 -1.07 -18.38 -0.99
C LYS A 212 -1.54 -17.89 -2.35
N ASP A 213 -2.39 -16.87 -2.37
CA ASP A 213 -2.91 -16.25 -3.59
C ASP A 213 -1.96 -15.20 -4.20
N GLY A 214 -0.78 -14.96 -3.60
CA GLY A 214 0.20 -13.99 -4.09
C GLY A 214 -0.17 -12.52 -3.86
N LEU A 215 -1.21 -12.23 -3.09
CA LEU A 215 -1.80 -10.91 -2.88
C LEU A 215 -1.20 -10.13 -1.71
N LEU A 216 -0.38 -10.78 -0.87
CA LEU A 216 0.25 -10.15 0.29
C LEU A 216 1.14 -8.94 -0.10
N GLY A 217 1.74 -8.96 -1.30
CA GLY A 217 2.51 -7.82 -1.81
C GLY A 217 1.64 -6.57 -2.02
N GLU A 218 0.38 -6.73 -2.44
CA GLU A 218 -0.56 -5.62 -2.59
C GLU A 218 -0.96 -5.03 -1.24
N PHE A 219 -1.24 -5.90 -0.27
CA PHE A 219 -1.51 -5.49 1.11
C PHE A 219 -0.38 -4.62 1.67
N VAL A 220 0.87 -5.09 1.57
CA VAL A 220 2.04 -4.36 2.07
C VAL A 220 2.22 -3.03 1.34
N ARG A 221 1.95 -2.95 0.03
CA ARG A 221 1.98 -1.68 -0.71
C ARG A 221 0.95 -0.67 -0.18
N LYS A 222 -0.27 -1.10 0.11
CA LYS A 222 -1.31 -0.23 0.68
C LYS A 222 -0.99 0.20 2.11
N ALA A 223 -0.42 -0.70 2.93
CA ALA A 223 0.05 -0.38 4.26
C ALA A 223 1.21 0.65 4.22
N ASN A 224 2.18 0.48 3.31
CA ASN A 224 3.25 1.44 3.07
C ASN A 224 2.72 2.85 2.79
N PHE A 225 1.77 2.96 1.86
CA PHE A 225 1.15 4.25 1.55
C PHE A 225 0.54 4.92 2.79
N GLN A 226 -0.11 4.15 3.66
CA GLN A 226 -0.68 4.70 4.90
C GLN A 226 0.38 5.08 5.93
N PHE A 227 1.47 4.32 6.05
CA PHE A 227 2.60 4.71 6.91
C PHE A 227 3.28 6.00 6.44
N GLU A 228 3.36 6.24 5.11
CA GLU A 228 3.81 7.52 4.58
C GLU A 228 2.89 8.67 4.96
N LEU A 229 1.57 8.48 4.87
CA LEU A 229 0.60 9.48 5.32
C LEU A 229 0.72 9.76 6.82
N ILE A 230 0.93 8.74 7.65
CA ILE A 230 1.17 8.90 9.09
C ILE A 230 2.45 9.70 9.32
N ARG A 231 3.56 9.35 8.64
CA ARG A 231 4.84 10.06 8.74
C ARG A 231 4.67 11.55 8.42
N GLU A 232 4.01 11.86 7.31
CA GLU A 232 3.79 13.25 6.90
C GLU A 232 2.81 13.99 7.82
N THR A 233 1.79 13.31 8.36
CA THR A 233 0.89 13.87 9.39
C THR A 233 1.68 14.31 10.62
N VAL A 234 2.62 13.46 11.08
CA VAL A 234 3.49 13.78 12.22
C VAL A 234 4.44 14.94 11.91
N LYS A 235 5.00 15.00 10.70
CA LYS A 235 5.84 16.14 10.29
C LYS A 235 5.03 17.44 10.25
N CYS A 236 3.80 17.40 9.77
CA CYS A 236 2.90 18.56 9.78
C CYS A 236 2.58 19.05 11.20
N ASP A 237 2.25 18.15 12.12
CA ASP A 237 2.06 18.47 13.55
C ASP A 237 3.29 19.15 14.17
N ARG A 238 4.49 18.80 13.70
CA ARG A 238 5.77 19.35 14.16
C ARG A 238 6.23 20.59 13.41
N ASN A 239 5.44 21.13 12.48
CA ASN A 239 5.84 22.22 11.58
C ASN A 239 7.11 21.91 10.75
N GLN A 240 7.30 20.65 10.38
CA GLN A 240 8.44 20.15 9.58
C GLN A 240 8.10 19.96 8.10
N SER A 241 6.85 20.22 7.71
CA SER A 241 6.36 20.17 6.33
C SER A 241 5.71 21.51 5.95
N PRO A 242 5.75 21.93 4.67
CA PRO A 242 5.07 23.15 4.21
C PRO A 242 3.54 23.04 4.32
N ASP A 243 2.87 24.16 4.57
CA ASP A 243 1.40 24.23 4.75
C ASP A 243 0.62 23.60 3.58
N THR A 244 1.08 23.81 2.34
CA THR A 244 0.45 23.24 1.15
C THR A 244 0.46 21.71 1.18
N LYS A 245 1.60 21.11 1.57
CA LYS A 245 1.74 19.67 1.73
C LYS A 245 0.86 19.13 2.85
N CYS A 246 0.73 19.89 3.94
CA CYS A 246 -0.13 19.51 5.06
C CYS A 246 -1.62 19.55 4.70
N ALA A 247 -2.05 20.51 3.88
CA ALA A 247 -3.40 20.54 3.33
C ALA A 247 -3.67 19.32 2.44
N ASP A 248 -2.73 18.95 1.57
CA ASP A 248 -2.85 17.77 0.70
C ASP A 248 -2.93 16.47 1.49
N VAL A 249 -2.05 16.29 2.49
CA VAL A 249 -2.07 15.12 3.38
C VAL A 249 -3.38 15.06 4.17
N GLY A 250 -3.88 16.18 4.68
CA GLY A 250 -5.20 16.26 5.30
C GLY A 250 -6.33 15.82 4.36
N ALA A 251 -6.34 16.30 3.13
CA ALA A 251 -7.33 15.94 2.12
C ALA A 251 -7.26 14.45 1.72
N MET A 252 -6.07 13.84 1.71
CA MET A 252 -5.89 12.42 1.41
C MET A 252 -6.27 11.50 2.58
N THR A 253 -5.98 11.91 3.82
CA THR A 253 -6.19 11.08 5.01
C THR A 253 -7.66 10.98 5.41
N SER A 254 -8.43 12.08 5.33
CA SER A 254 -9.84 12.12 5.73
C SER A 254 -10.72 11.01 5.09
N PRO A 255 -10.74 10.80 3.75
CA PRO A 255 -11.57 9.76 3.16
C PRO A 255 -11.12 8.34 3.54
N LEU A 256 -9.83 8.12 3.84
CA LEU A 256 -9.32 6.81 4.27
C LEU A 256 -9.82 6.46 5.68
N MET A 257 -9.83 7.44 6.59
CA MET A 257 -10.35 7.24 7.95
C MET A 257 -11.87 6.99 7.95
N LEU A 258 -12.62 7.64 7.05
CA LEU A 258 -14.07 7.42 6.91
C LEU A 258 -14.42 6.05 6.32
N ARG A 259 -13.52 5.47 5.52
CA ARG A 259 -13.69 4.16 4.87
C ARG A 259 -12.87 3.08 5.55
N TRP A 260 -12.63 3.23 6.84
CA TRP A 260 -11.88 2.28 7.65
C TRP A 260 -12.52 0.89 7.60
N ARG A 261 -11.71 -0.15 7.45
CA ARG A 261 -12.15 -1.56 7.39
C ARG A 261 -11.39 -2.42 8.38
N ARG A 262 -12.02 -3.52 8.80
CA ARG A 262 -11.38 -4.50 9.69
C ARG A 262 -10.28 -5.26 8.95
N ALA A 263 -9.25 -5.67 9.67
CA ALA A 263 -8.08 -6.34 9.10
C ALA A 263 -8.44 -7.62 8.31
N VAL A 264 -9.41 -8.41 8.77
CA VAL A 264 -9.89 -9.61 8.06
C VAL A 264 -10.59 -9.23 6.75
N ASP A 265 -11.44 -8.20 6.75
CA ASP A 265 -12.15 -7.74 5.55
C ASP A 265 -11.17 -7.23 4.49
N LEU A 266 -10.06 -6.61 4.91
CA LEU A 266 -8.99 -6.20 4.00
C LEU A 266 -8.38 -7.40 3.28
N MET A 267 -8.07 -8.47 4.01
CA MET A 267 -7.47 -9.68 3.44
C MET A 267 -8.41 -10.40 2.48
N ILE A 268 -9.70 -10.49 2.82
CA ILE A 268 -10.73 -11.10 1.96
C ILE A 268 -10.92 -10.25 0.68
N ALA A 269 -10.97 -8.93 0.81
CA ALA A 269 -11.20 -8.03 -0.32
C ALA A 269 -10.07 -8.07 -1.36
N LEU A 270 -8.84 -8.44 -0.98
CA LEU A 270 -7.74 -8.62 -1.93
C LEU A 270 -8.02 -9.73 -2.94
N GLY A 271 -8.71 -10.81 -2.53
CA GLY A 271 -9.04 -11.95 -3.39
C GLY A 271 -10.21 -11.72 -4.35
N GLY A 272 -10.67 -10.47 -4.52
CA GLY A 272 -11.86 -10.17 -5.32
C GLY A 272 -13.16 -10.59 -4.66
N GLY A 273 -13.12 -10.96 -3.37
CA GLY A 273 -14.29 -11.22 -2.53
C GLY A 273 -15.08 -9.94 -2.27
N HIS A 274 -15.79 -9.43 -3.28
CA HIS A 274 -16.89 -8.49 -3.09
C HIS A 274 -18.14 -9.28 -2.74
N GLU A 275 -18.15 -9.88 -1.55
CA GLU A 275 -19.42 -9.94 -0.85
C GLU A 275 -19.50 -8.64 -0.06
N ALA A 276 -20.37 -7.73 -0.52
CA ALA A 276 -20.82 -6.63 0.30
C ALA A 276 -21.40 -7.24 1.58
N VAL A 277 -20.62 -7.27 2.66
CA VAL A 277 -21.14 -7.49 4.00
C VAL A 277 -21.86 -6.19 4.38
N THR A 278 -23.00 -5.94 3.73
CA THR A 278 -24.19 -5.37 4.38
C THR A 278 -24.75 -6.44 5.32
N GLY A 279 -23.92 -6.84 6.27
CA GLY A 279 -24.31 -7.57 7.44
C GLY A 279 -24.44 -6.55 8.55
N THR A 280 -25.46 -5.70 8.46
CA THR A 280 -26.10 -5.16 9.66
C THR A 280 -26.58 -6.37 10.44
N ARG A 281 -25.70 -6.96 11.27
CA ARG A 281 -26.20 -7.71 12.40
C ARG A 281 -26.86 -6.66 13.26
N ALA A 282 -28.17 -6.56 13.09
CA ALA A 282 -29.03 -5.81 13.97
C ALA A 282 -28.52 -6.05 15.38
N VAL A 283 -28.08 -4.98 16.04
CA VAL A 283 -28.10 -4.94 17.49
C VAL A 283 -29.56 -5.22 17.81
N GLU A 284 -29.83 -6.45 18.23
CA GLU A 284 -31.11 -6.84 18.78
C GLU A 284 -31.35 -5.87 19.93
N ALA A 285 -32.25 -4.92 19.69
CA ALA A 285 -32.65 -3.95 20.68
C ALA A 285 -33.08 -4.75 21.92
N PRO A 286 -32.62 -4.39 23.13
CA PRO A 286 -33.10 -5.06 24.33
C PRO A 286 -34.62 -4.93 24.35
N VAL A 287 -35.28 -6.08 24.32
CA VAL A 287 -36.72 -6.23 24.52
C VAL A 287 -37.09 -5.44 25.78
N PRO A 288 -37.99 -4.44 25.70
CA PRO A 288 -38.44 -3.77 26.91
C PRO A 288 -39.12 -4.81 27.80
N ALA A 289 -38.56 -4.98 28.99
CA ALA A 289 -39.10 -5.86 30.01
C ALA A 289 -40.58 -5.51 30.22
N SER A 290 -41.40 -6.55 30.08
CA SER A 290 -42.84 -6.54 30.31
C SER A 290 -43.16 -5.86 31.65
N ARG A 291 -44.07 -4.90 31.56
CA ARG A 291 -44.61 -4.08 32.64
C ARG A 291 -45.23 -4.99 33.71
N ALA A 292 -44.47 -5.29 34.76
CA ALA A 292 -45.04 -5.88 35.97
C ALA A 292 -45.86 -4.81 36.70
N ALA A 293 -47.13 -5.12 36.93
CA ALA A 293 -48.07 -4.30 37.66
C ALA A 293 -47.57 -4.02 39.09
N ALA A 294 -47.53 -2.75 39.47
CA ALA A 294 -47.45 -2.33 40.88
C ALA A 294 -48.87 -2.05 41.40
N PRO A 295 -49.20 -2.44 42.64
CA PRO A 295 -50.54 -2.32 43.19
C PRO A 295 -50.86 -0.89 43.66
N SER A 296 -52.13 -0.52 43.50
CA SER A 296 -52.75 0.70 44.01
C SER A 296 -52.56 0.86 45.52
N VAL A 297 -52.09 2.04 45.94
CA VAL A 297 -52.44 2.63 47.24
C VAL A 297 -52.75 4.10 47.00
N ALA A 298 -54.00 4.46 47.32
CA ALA A 298 -54.49 5.83 47.39
C ALA A 298 -53.87 6.56 48.60
N THR A 299 -53.66 7.88 48.51
CA THR A 299 -54.28 8.88 49.41
C THR A 299 -54.00 10.30 48.89
N ASN A 300 -55.04 11.12 49.00
CA ASN A 300 -55.25 12.52 48.66
C ASN A 300 -54.14 13.51 49.06
N ALA A 301 -53.92 14.54 48.23
CA ALA A 301 -54.29 15.95 48.50
C ALA A 301 -53.61 16.88 47.47
N ALA A 302 -54.40 17.77 46.87
CA ALA A 302 -53.96 18.94 46.10
C ALA A 302 -54.17 20.21 46.97
N PRO A 303 -53.86 21.44 46.50
CA PRO A 303 -52.95 21.86 45.42
C PRO A 303 -51.93 22.90 45.90
N ASP A 304 -50.91 23.18 45.10
CA ASP A 304 -50.56 24.58 44.85
C ASP A 304 -50.02 24.75 43.43
N ALA A 305 -50.54 25.78 42.79
CA ALA A 305 -50.34 26.14 41.40
C ALA A 305 -48.95 26.76 41.18
N LEU A 306 -48.39 26.58 39.98
CA LEU A 306 -47.74 27.63 39.18
C LEU A 306 -47.50 27.09 37.76
N THR A 307 -47.74 27.97 36.79
CA THR A 307 -47.91 27.76 35.35
C THR A 307 -46.60 27.47 34.59
N PRO A 308 -46.69 26.89 33.36
CA PRO A 308 -45.55 26.60 32.50
C PRO A 308 -45.18 27.82 31.64
N ASP A 309 -43.89 27.97 31.32
CA ASP A 309 -43.42 28.94 30.33
C ASP A 309 -42.56 28.23 29.27
N GLU A 310 -42.66 28.77 28.06
CA GLU A 310 -42.55 28.12 26.76
C GLU A 310 -41.14 27.78 26.26
N ASP A 311 -41.13 26.84 25.32
CA ASP A 311 -40.09 26.51 24.35
C ASP A 311 -39.48 27.73 23.65
N ALA A 312 -38.14 27.73 23.50
CA ALA A 312 -37.46 28.56 22.50
C ALA A 312 -36.37 27.75 21.75
N PRO A 313 -36.55 27.46 20.45
CA PRO A 313 -35.52 26.89 19.59
C PRO A 313 -34.54 27.97 19.09
N VAL A 314 -33.25 27.60 19.04
CA VAL A 314 -32.14 28.41 18.53
C VAL A 314 -32.22 28.52 16.98
N PRO A 315 -32.08 29.72 16.38
CA PRO A 315 -32.23 29.91 14.94
C PRO A 315 -30.96 29.54 14.14
N LEU A 316 -31.15 28.77 13.07
CA LEU A 316 -30.17 28.55 11.99
C LEU A 316 -30.18 29.72 10.99
N ALA A 317 -28.99 30.15 10.58
CA ALA A 317 -28.79 31.21 9.60
C ALA A 317 -29.17 30.77 8.16
N PRO A 318 -29.69 31.66 7.30
CA PRO A 318 -30.17 31.30 5.97
C PRO A 318 -29.05 31.27 4.91
N LEU A 319 -29.01 30.16 4.15
CA LEU A 319 -28.34 30.08 2.85
C LEU A 319 -29.14 30.87 1.81
N ARG A 320 -28.53 31.92 1.25
CA ARG A 320 -29.04 32.61 0.05
C ARG A 320 -28.36 32.07 -1.20
N GLY A 321 -29.17 31.57 -2.12
CA GLY A 321 -28.77 31.24 -3.47
C GLY A 321 -28.66 32.46 -4.39
N SER A 322 -27.91 32.29 -5.47
CA SER A 322 -28.09 33.03 -6.72
C SER A 322 -27.93 32.04 -7.87
N LEU A 323 -29.08 31.63 -8.42
CA LEU A 323 -29.20 31.07 -9.75
C LEU A 323 -29.63 32.21 -10.66
N VAL A 324 -28.83 32.51 -11.68
CA VAL A 324 -29.28 33.19 -12.89
C VAL A 324 -28.95 32.25 -14.05
N GLY A 325 -29.99 31.92 -14.80
CA GLY A 325 -30.04 30.82 -15.76
C GLY A 325 -29.24 31.04 -17.05
N VAL A 326 -29.04 29.92 -17.74
CA VAL A 326 -28.78 29.86 -19.17
C VAL A 326 -29.55 28.67 -19.72
N ASP A 327 -30.20 28.94 -20.85
CA ASP A 327 -31.17 28.12 -21.57
C ASP A 327 -30.68 26.73 -21.97
N THR A 328 -31.57 25.74 -21.82
CA THR A 328 -31.46 24.42 -22.42
C THR A 328 -31.93 24.45 -23.87
N ALA A 329 -31.01 24.25 -24.82
CA ALA A 329 -31.32 23.87 -26.20
C ALA A 329 -31.29 22.32 -26.35
N PRO A 330 -32.14 21.73 -27.20
CA PRO A 330 -32.25 20.28 -27.36
C PRO A 330 -31.10 19.70 -28.19
N VAL A 331 -30.58 18.56 -27.74
CA VAL A 331 -29.59 17.74 -28.46
C VAL A 331 -30.30 16.95 -29.55
N PRO A 332 -29.86 16.99 -30.83
CA PRO A 332 -30.33 16.07 -31.85
C PRO A 332 -29.64 14.71 -31.70
N SER A 333 -30.46 13.67 -31.67
CA SER A 333 -30.09 12.29 -31.94
C SER A 333 -29.63 12.15 -33.40
N ASP A 334 -28.79 11.14 -33.65
CA ASP A 334 -28.39 10.61 -34.95
C ASP A 334 -27.20 11.30 -35.65
N VAL A 335 -26.02 10.74 -35.43
CA VAL A 335 -24.95 10.72 -36.44
C VAL A 335 -24.33 9.32 -36.45
N GLU A 336 -24.80 8.49 -37.39
CA GLU A 336 -24.01 7.40 -37.96
C GLU A 336 -22.71 7.98 -38.53
N MET A 337 -21.56 7.49 -38.07
CA MET A 337 -20.27 7.77 -38.70
C MET A 337 -19.80 6.54 -39.47
N GLU A 338 -20.19 6.56 -40.73
CA GLU A 338 -19.63 5.81 -41.85
C GLU A 338 -18.11 6.04 -41.95
N TRP A 339 -17.34 4.96 -41.88
CA TRP A 339 -15.89 4.96 -42.07
C TRP A 339 -15.59 4.83 -43.57
N ASP A 340 -15.07 5.89 -44.19
CA ASP A 340 -14.74 5.91 -45.61
C ASP A 340 -13.29 6.41 -45.87
N GLY A 341 -12.43 5.51 -46.36
CA GLY A 341 -11.19 5.81 -47.08
C GLY A 341 -9.84 5.83 -46.30
N PRO A 342 -8.69 5.86 -47.01
CA PRO A 342 -8.08 4.65 -47.55
C PRO A 342 -6.64 4.37 -47.04
N LEU A 343 -6.23 3.10 -47.11
CA LEU A 343 -4.84 2.63 -46.92
C LEU A 343 -3.92 3.11 -48.05
N PRO A 344 -2.72 3.65 -47.77
CA PRO A 344 -1.70 3.81 -48.79
C PRO A 344 -0.84 2.53 -48.90
N ARG A 345 -0.88 1.93 -50.10
CA ARG A 345 0.06 0.90 -50.57
C ARG A 345 1.22 1.56 -51.32
N GLY A 346 2.43 1.11 -51.00
CA GLY A 346 3.56 0.92 -51.92
C GLY A 346 4.48 2.14 -52.14
N ARG A 347 5.76 2.00 -52.51
CA ARG A 347 6.70 0.87 -52.70
C ARG A 347 8.10 1.53 -52.95
N PRO A 348 9.12 0.91 -53.59
CA PRO A 348 10.45 0.62 -53.00
C PRO A 348 11.66 1.35 -53.64
N GLY A 349 12.86 1.05 -53.14
CA GLY A 349 14.16 1.28 -53.80
C GLY A 349 15.06 2.24 -53.02
N GLY A 350 16.39 2.10 -52.90
CA GLY A 350 17.37 1.17 -53.46
C GLY A 350 18.75 1.50 -52.85
N ARG A 351 19.62 0.48 -52.84
CA ARG A 351 21.08 0.44 -52.53
C ARG A 351 21.93 1.44 -53.38
N PRO A 352 23.28 1.49 -53.30
CA PRO A 352 24.26 1.11 -52.26
C PRO A 352 25.44 2.13 -52.09
N GLY A 353 26.37 1.86 -51.16
CA GLY A 353 27.82 2.08 -51.41
C GLY A 353 28.57 2.97 -50.40
N GLY A 354 29.73 2.50 -49.94
CA GLY A 354 30.72 3.34 -49.24
C GLY A 354 31.68 2.56 -48.34
N GLN A 355 32.81 2.13 -48.91
CA GLN A 355 34.01 1.61 -48.23
C GLN A 355 34.60 2.62 -47.23
N ALA A 356 35.20 2.10 -46.15
CA ALA A 356 36.39 2.70 -45.55
C ALA A 356 37.22 1.64 -44.83
N ASP A 357 38.38 1.33 -45.41
CA ASP A 357 39.53 0.75 -44.74
C ASP A 357 40.05 1.68 -43.64
N ALA A 358 40.45 1.13 -42.48
CA ALA A 358 41.51 1.72 -41.65
C ALA A 358 42.11 0.66 -40.73
N GLN A 359 43.25 0.16 -41.17
CA GLN A 359 44.17 -0.73 -40.48
C GLN A 359 45.24 0.13 -39.76
N MET A 360 45.28 0.12 -38.43
CA MET A 360 46.42 0.56 -37.60
C MET A 360 46.50 -0.38 -36.39
N ARG A 361 47.41 -1.37 -36.38
CA ARG A 361 48.77 -1.30 -35.78
C ARG A 361 48.83 -0.55 -34.44
N GLY A 362 48.71 -1.34 -33.38
CA GLY A 362 49.79 -1.59 -32.42
C GLY A 362 50.35 -0.40 -31.66
N GLN A 363 49.99 -0.30 -30.39
CA GLN A 363 50.90 0.20 -29.37
C GLN A 363 50.65 -0.50 -28.03
N SER A 364 51.74 -1.06 -27.56
CA SER A 364 52.00 -1.73 -26.29
C SER A 364 51.83 -0.76 -25.12
N GLY A 365 51.33 -1.25 -24.00
CA GLY A 365 51.25 -0.49 -22.75
C GLY A 365 50.95 -1.40 -21.58
N ASP A 366 52.02 -1.90 -20.97
CA ASP A 366 52.03 -2.61 -19.68
C ASP A 366 51.29 -1.84 -18.59
N ALA A 367 50.43 -2.53 -17.85
CA ALA A 367 50.06 -2.12 -16.49
C ALA A 367 49.66 -3.35 -15.66
N SER A 368 50.67 -3.88 -14.99
CA SER A 368 50.69 -4.60 -13.72
C SER A 368 49.35 -4.86 -13.00
N LEU A 369 49.03 -6.15 -12.86
CA LEU A 369 48.13 -6.68 -11.83
C LEU A 369 48.92 -6.95 -10.54
N PRO A 370 48.36 -6.71 -9.34
CA PRO A 370 48.78 -7.42 -8.15
C PRO A 370 47.84 -8.59 -7.84
N VAL A 371 48.40 -9.78 -7.99
CA VAL A 371 48.43 -10.90 -7.04
C VAL A 371 47.16 -11.15 -6.20
N THR A 372 46.45 -12.21 -6.60
CA THR A 372 45.57 -13.03 -5.75
C THR A 372 46.38 -13.74 -4.66
N GLN A 373 46.03 -13.52 -3.40
CA GLN A 373 46.56 -14.30 -2.28
C GLN A 373 45.58 -15.45 -1.96
N GLN A 374 46.09 -16.63 -2.24
CA GLN A 374 45.57 -17.96 -1.96
C GLN A 374 45.82 -18.25 -0.47
N VAL A 375 44.80 -18.65 0.29
CA VAL A 375 44.97 -19.17 1.66
C VAL A 375 44.44 -20.59 1.70
N ASP A 376 45.34 -21.44 2.19
CA ASP A 376 45.31 -22.88 2.27
C ASP A 376 44.11 -23.46 3.04
N ARG A 377 43.64 -24.58 2.48
CA ARG A 377 43.01 -25.67 3.22
C ARG A 377 44.10 -26.44 3.96
N ASP A 378 43.89 -26.69 5.24
CA ASP A 378 43.90 -28.03 5.85
C ASP A 378 43.95 -27.89 7.37
N VAL A 379 43.15 -28.70 8.07
CA VAL A 379 43.46 -29.42 9.32
C VAL A 379 42.14 -29.97 9.89
N VAL A 380 42.01 -31.28 9.76
CA VAL A 380 41.17 -32.20 10.55
C VAL A 380 41.97 -32.56 11.82
N PRO A 381 41.33 -32.80 12.97
CA PRO A 381 41.42 -34.16 13.51
C PRO A 381 40.19 -34.71 14.22
N ASP A 382 40.10 -36.04 14.13
CA ASP A 382 39.65 -37.03 15.12
C ASP A 382 38.19 -37.17 15.53
N THR A 383 37.55 -38.11 14.83
CA THR A 383 36.71 -39.18 15.38
C THR A 383 37.33 -39.89 16.58
N GLN A 384 36.57 -40.01 17.67
CA GLN A 384 36.66 -41.16 18.55
C GLN A 384 35.26 -41.69 18.91
N GLU A 385 35.09 -42.98 18.64
CA GLU A 385 33.94 -43.82 18.92
C GLU A 385 33.68 -43.97 20.43
N GLY A 386 32.42 -44.24 20.82
CA GLY A 386 32.15 -44.66 22.19
C GLY A 386 30.68 -44.84 22.60
N ARG A 387 30.01 -45.85 22.03
CA ARG A 387 28.98 -46.71 22.66
C ARG A 387 28.15 -46.15 23.84
N SER A 388 26.83 -46.09 23.67
CA SER A 388 25.90 -47.08 24.29
C SER A 388 24.44 -46.71 24.00
N GLY A 389 23.77 -47.58 23.24
CA GLY A 389 22.30 -47.62 23.14
C GLY A 389 21.80 -48.96 23.69
N ALA A 390 20.89 -48.89 24.66
CA ALA A 390 19.95 -49.93 25.08
C ALA A 390 18.79 -49.18 25.76
N VAL A 391 17.60 -49.03 25.16
CA VAL A 391 16.48 -50.00 25.09
C VAL A 391 15.93 -50.36 26.47
N MET A 392 14.86 -49.69 26.92
CA MET A 392 13.52 -50.25 27.22
C MET A 392 12.65 -49.27 28.03
N ALA A 393 11.34 -49.37 27.79
CA ALA A 393 10.25 -48.49 28.26
C ALA A 393 9.69 -48.92 29.65
N PRO A 394 8.39 -48.74 29.96
CA PRO A 394 7.76 -47.60 30.64
C PRO A 394 7.06 -47.98 31.97
N VAL A 395 6.95 -47.08 32.96
CA VAL A 395 6.10 -47.23 34.17
C VAL A 395 5.83 -45.80 34.69
N SER A 396 4.63 -45.22 34.67
CA SER A 396 3.36 -45.48 35.37
C SER A 396 3.07 -44.39 36.41
N ASP A 397 1.79 -44.05 36.46
CA ASP A 397 1.06 -43.15 37.35
C ASP A 397 1.58 -43.01 38.80
N ARG A 398 1.52 -41.78 39.34
CA ARG A 398 0.72 -41.48 40.54
C ARG A 398 0.55 -39.97 40.83
N PRO A 399 -0.52 -39.58 41.56
CA PRO A 399 -1.02 -38.20 41.64
C PRO A 399 -0.79 -37.48 42.99
N PHE A 400 -0.90 -36.14 42.97
CA PHE A 400 -1.37 -35.15 43.99
C PHE A 400 -0.83 -35.19 45.45
N PRO A 401 -0.66 -34.01 46.08
CA PRO A 401 -1.78 -33.47 46.86
C PRO A 401 -2.03 -31.96 46.70
N ARG A 402 -3.32 -31.64 46.82
CA ARG A 402 -3.92 -30.31 46.98
C ARG A 402 -3.49 -29.66 48.30
N ALA A 403 -3.17 -28.37 48.26
CA ALA A 403 -3.24 -27.49 49.44
C ALA A 403 -4.55 -26.70 49.42
N ARG A 404 -5.22 -26.65 50.58
CA ARG A 404 -6.49 -25.95 50.84
C ARG A 404 -6.30 -24.44 51.05
N PRO A 405 -7.37 -23.64 50.91
CA PRO A 405 -7.34 -22.19 51.08
C PRO A 405 -7.50 -21.76 52.54
N GLY A 406 -6.81 -20.68 52.92
CA GLY A 406 -7.05 -19.95 54.17
C GLY A 406 -8.02 -18.78 53.91
N ARG A 407 -9.13 -18.77 54.65
CA ARG A 407 -9.93 -17.57 54.93
C ARG A 407 -9.46 -17.00 56.27
N TYR A 408 -9.24 -15.69 56.31
CA TYR A 408 -9.85 -14.78 57.28
C TYR A 408 -10.15 -13.47 56.57
#